data_AF-A0A4Q4B6T4-F1
#
_entry.id   AF-A0A4Q4B6T4-F1
#
_cell.length_a   1.000
_cell.length_b   1.000
_cell.length_c   1.000
_cell.angle_alpha   90.00
_cell.angle_beta   90.00
_cell.angle_gamma   90.00
#
_symmetry.space_group_name_H-M   'P 1'
#
loop_
_entity.id
_entity.type
_entity.pdbx_description
1 polymer ?
#
loop_
_entity_poly.entity_id
_entity_poly.type
_entity_poly.pdbx_seq_one_letter_code
_entity_poly.pdbx_strand_id
1 'polypeptide(L)'
;MSLVAELSDKRLKYKITHRKSIMDRFSDVQGSQRTIDRKYFSQLWESYTWAAIIGFINDKRVPLGSGGIDNAFKFSVIYNNGGELADALILLALSKSKKGYKVLIDADEIIKVIEEYANGGFEIIQSKLREDDSYFNNPDAFIEELLERKDD
;
A
#
# COMPACT_ATOMS: atom_id res chain seq x y z
N MET A 1 1.77 10.85 -24.26
CA MET A 1 0.77 10.58 -23.20
C MET A 1 1.22 11.34 -21.95
N SER A 2 0.34 11.77 -21.05
CA SER A 2 0.78 12.40 -19.79
C SER A 2 1.24 11.32 -18.81
N LEU A 3 2.19 11.64 -17.92
CA LEU A 3 2.66 10.70 -16.88
C LEU A 3 1.49 10.12 -16.07
N VAL A 4 0.52 10.96 -15.71
CA VAL A 4 -0.66 10.56 -14.94
C VAL A 4 -1.52 9.56 -15.72
N ALA A 5 -1.67 9.73 -17.03
CA ALA A 5 -2.39 8.77 -17.87
C ALA A 5 -1.65 7.44 -17.95
N GLU A 6 -0.32 7.46 -18.09
CA GLU A 6 0.49 6.24 -18.09
C GLU A 6 0.43 5.50 -16.75
N LEU A 7 0.55 6.22 -15.63
CA LEU A 7 0.41 5.66 -14.29
C LEU A 7 -0.97 5.03 -14.09
N SER A 8 -2.03 5.72 -14.50
CA SER A 8 -3.43 5.27 -14.36
C SER A 8 -3.69 3.89 -14.97
N ASP A 9 -2.98 3.54 -16.04
CA ASP A 9 -3.11 2.25 -16.72
C ASP A 9 -2.26 1.13 -16.14
N LYS A 10 -1.27 1.44 -15.29
CA LYS A 10 -0.43 0.44 -14.64
C LYS A 10 -1.24 -0.35 -13.62
N ARG A 11 -1.04 -1.67 -13.61
CA ARG A 11 -1.57 -2.56 -12.56
C ARG A 11 -0.54 -2.68 -11.46
N LEU A 12 -0.97 -2.43 -10.24
CA LEU A 12 -0.15 -2.61 -9.05
C LEU A 12 0.04 -4.10 -8.75
N LYS A 13 1.12 -4.41 -8.07
CA LYS A 13 1.48 -5.75 -7.63
C LYS A 13 1.79 -5.79 -6.13
N TYR A 14 1.59 -6.97 -5.55
CA TYR A 14 1.96 -7.33 -4.18
C TYR A 14 2.14 -8.85 -4.08
N LYS A 15 2.84 -9.34 -3.06
CA LYS A 15 2.95 -10.79 -2.82
C LYS A 15 1.62 -11.38 -2.39
N ILE A 16 1.26 -12.56 -2.92
CA ILE A 16 -0.02 -13.24 -2.64
C ILE A 16 -0.27 -13.52 -1.15
N THR A 17 0.79 -13.69 -0.37
CA THR A 17 0.72 -13.89 1.08
C THR A 17 0.05 -12.72 1.78
N HIS A 18 0.34 -11.48 1.37
CA HIS A 18 -0.23 -10.27 1.96
C HIS A 18 -1.72 -10.11 1.68
N ARG A 19 -2.19 -10.67 0.55
CA ARG A 19 -3.61 -10.64 0.19
C ARG A 19 -4.45 -11.35 1.25
N LYS A 20 -4.11 -12.60 1.53
CA LYS A 20 -4.89 -13.45 2.45
C LYS A 20 -4.72 -13.03 3.90
N SER A 21 -3.50 -12.69 4.32
CA SER A 21 -3.22 -12.43 5.74
C SER A 21 -3.66 -11.05 6.21
N ILE A 22 -3.69 -10.05 5.32
CA ILE A 22 -3.91 -8.64 5.69
C ILE A 22 -5.08 -8.06 4.90
N MET A 23 -4.98 -8.03 3.57
CA MET A 23 -5.94 -7.26 2.77
C MET A 23 -7.36 -7.83 2.88
N ASP A 24 -7.54 -9.14 2.72
CA ASP A 24 -8.84 -9.80 2.89
C ASP A 24 -9.31 -9.77 4.35
N ARG A 25 -8.38 -9.65 5.31
CA ARG A 25 -8.70 -9.55 6.74
C ARG A 25 -9.30 -8.19 7.10
N PHE A 26 -8.74 -7.10 6.59
CA PHE A 26 -9.16 -5.74 6.97
C PHE A 26 -10.02 -5.02 5.94
N SER A 27 -10.14 -5.54 4.72
CA SER A 27 -10.97 -4.95 3.67
C SER A 27 -12.26 -5.74 3.46
N ASP A 28 -13.34 -5.03 3.19
CA ASP A 28 -14.52 -5.59 2.55
C ASP A 28 -14.21 -5.96 1.09
N VAL A 29 -14.87 -7.01 0.63
CA VAL A 29 -14.92 -7.37 -0.79
C VAL A 29 -16.31 -7.01 -1.28
N GLN A 30 -16.43 -6.22 -2.35
CA GLN A 30 -17.74 -5.90 -2.92
C GLN A 30 -18.55 -7.19 -3.16
N GLY A 31 -19.69 -7.33 -2.47
CA GLY A 31 -20.59 -8.47 -2.60
C GLY A 31 -20.39 -9.62 -1.58
N SER A 32 -19.45 -9.53 -0.63
CA SER A 32 -19.34 -10.53 0.45
C SER A 32 -20.41 -10.34 1.53
N GLN A 33 -20.99 -11.44 2.02
CA GLN A 33 -21.83 -11.43 3.23
C GLN A 33 -20.99 -10.89 4.40
N ARG A 34 -21.50 -9.86 5.09
CA ARG A 34 -20.85 -9.27 6.27
C ARG A 34 -20.55 -10.37 7.29
N THR A 35 -19.27 -10.73 7.43
CA THR A 35 -18.80 -11.47 8.59
C THR A 35 -18.74 -10.52 9.79
N ILE A 36 -18.86 -11.08 10.98
CA ILE A 36 -18.98 -10.34 12.27
C ILE A 36 -17.68 -9.58 12.63
N ASP A 37 -16.60 -9.82 11.88
CA ASP A 37 -15.31 -9.14 12.07
C ASP A 37 -15.33 -7.71 11.52
N ARG A 38 -14.84 -6.77 12.33
CA ARG A 38 -14.75 -5.35 11.99
C ARG A 38 -13.78 -5.15 10.81
N LYS A 39 -14.30 -4.89 9.62
CA LYS A 39 -13.52 -4.43 8.46
C LYS A 39 -13.30 -2.92 8.58
N TYR A 40 -12.08 -2.46 8.32
CA TYR A 40 -11.70 -1.04 8.39
C TYR A 40 -11.67 -0.38 7.01
N PHE A 41 -11.41 -1.19 5.98
CA PHE A 41 -11.33 -0.73 4.61
C PHE A 41 -12.56 -1.21 3.84
N SER A 42 -13.17 -0.31 3.07
CA SER A 42 -14.26 -0.62 2.14
C SER A 42 -13.76 -1.35 0.89
N GLN A 43 -12.49 -1.16 0.52
CA GLN A 43 -11.89 -1.71 -0.68
C GLN A 43 -10.41 -2.07 -0.47
N LEU A 44 -9.96 -3.06 -1.23
CA LEU A 44 -8.58 -3.57 -1.19
C LEU A 44 -7.51 -2.50 -1.46
N TRP A 45 -7.84 -1.48 -2.26
CA TRP A 45 -6.89 -0.43 -2.60
C TRP A 45 -6.55 0.45 -1.38
N GLU A 46 -7.47 0.60 -0.43
CA GLU A 46 -7.23 1.37 0.80
C GLU A 46 -6.23 0.64 1.68
N SER A 47 -6.41 -0.67 1.88
CA SER A 47 -5.45 -1.51 2.63
C SER A 47 -4.07 -1.54 1.99
N TYR A 48 -4.00 -1.56 0.66
CA TYR A 48 -2.73 -1.46 -0.08
C TYR A 48 -2.05 -0.10 0.10
N THR A 49 -2.82 0.99 -0.04
CA THR A 49 -2.34 2.37 0.10
C THR A 49 -1.82 2.60 1.52
N TRP A 50 -2.54 2.07 2.51
CA TRP A 50 -2.13 2.05 3.90
C TRP A 50 -0.79 1.34 4.11
N ALA A 51 -0.62 0.13 3.56
CA ALA A 51 0.65 -0.58 3.62
C ALA A 51 1.78 0.20 2.92
N ALA A 52 1.52 0.83 1.79
CA ALA A 52 2.50 1.68 1.11
C ALA A 52 2.99 2.82 2.00
N ILE A 53 2.06 3.54 2.63
CA ILE A 53 2.37 4.65 3.54
C ILE A 53 3.21 4.16 4.72
N ILE A 54 2.84 3.05 5.37
CA ILE A 54 3.64 2.46 6.46
C ILE A 54 5.06 2.13 5.99
N GLY A 55 5.20 1.53 4.80
CA GLY A 55 6.49 1.23 4.22
C GLY A 55 7.34 2.48 4.00
N PHE A 56 6.77 3.52 3.38
CA PHE A 56 7.46 4.79 3.12
C PHE A 56 7.94 5.45 4.40
N ILE A 57 7.08 5.50 5.40
CA ILE A 57 7.36 6.13 6.69
C ILE A 57 8.48 5.38 7.43
N ASN A 58 8.48 4.05 7.40
CA ASN A 58 9.53 3.23 8.03
C ASN A 58 10.77 3.05 7.15
N ASP A 59 10.83 3.76 6.01
CA ASP A 59 11.81 3.58 4.94
C ASP A 59 12.08 2.12 4.56
N LYS A 60 11.07 1.26 4.68
CA LYS A 60 11.20 -0.17 4.44
C LYS A 60 10.85 -0.50 3.00
N ARG A 61 11.89 -0.66 2.18
CA ARG A 61 11.75 -1.04 0.77
C ARG A 61 12.03 -2.52 0.58
N VAL A 62 11.04 -3.27 0.11
CA VAL A 62 11.19 -4.72 -0.12
C VAL A 62 10.80 -5.08 -1.56
N PRO A 63 11.76 -5.56 -2.39
CA PRO A 63 11.49 -6.05 -3.73
C PRO A 63 10.39 -7.12 -3.78
N LEU A 64 9.51 -7.04 -4.78
CA LEU A 64 8.47 -8.04 -5.00
C LEU A 64 9.03 -9.44 -5.30
N GLY A 65 10.20 -9.51 -5.94
CA GLY A 65 10.79 -10.78 -6.39
C GLY A 65 9.90 -11.51 -7.40
N SER A 66 9.97 -12.84 -7.42
CA SER A 66 9.21 -13.71 -8.34
C SER A 66 7.79 -14.05 -7.88
N GLY A 67 7.33 -13.53 -6.73
CA GLY A 67 6.07 -13.93 -6.09
C GLY A 67 4.92 -12.90 -6.17
N GLY A 68 5.05 -11.87 -7.01
CA GLY A 68 4.04 -10.82 -7.16
C GLY A 68 2.83 -11.28 -7.97
N ILE A 69 1.63 -10.98 -7.48
CA ILE A 69 0.40 -11.10 -8.28
C ILE A 69 0.40 -9.99 -9.33
N ASP A 70 0.19 -10.38 -10.57
CA ASP A 70 0.16 -9.55 -11.78
C ASP A 70 -1.22 -8.94 -12.08
N ASN A 71 -2.26 -9.30 -11.33
CA ASN A 71 -3.64 -8.95 -11.64
C ASN A 71 -4.41 -8.17 -10.56
N ALA A 72 -3.78 -7.45 -9.63
CA ALA A 72 -4.50 -6.77 -8.53
C ALA A 72 -5.52 -5.70 -8.98
N PHE A 73 -5.19 -4.42 -8.93
CA PHE A 73 -6.05 -3.33 -9.43
C PHE A 73 -5.17 -2.30 -10.14
N LYS A 74 -5.79 -1.54 -11.05
CA LYS A 74 -5.09 -0.44 -11.74
C LYS A 74 -4.84 0.70 -10.76
N PHE A 75 -3.76 1.46 -10.97
CA PHE A 75 -3.50 2.68 -10.20
C PHE A 75 -4.66 3.69 -10.31
N SER A 76 -5.35 3.73 -11.46
CA SER A 76 -6.59 4.51 -11.63
C SER A 76 -7.69 4.19 -10.60
N VAL A 77 -7.70 3.01 -10.00
CA VAL A 77 -8.65 2.71 -8.90
C VAL A 77 -8.34 3.57 -7.68
N ILE A 78 -7.07 3.76 -7.31
CA ILE A 78 -6.70 4.69 -6.24
C ILE A 78 -7.02 6.12 -6.68
N TYR A 79 -6.62 6.50 -7.89
CA TYR A 79 -6.82 7.86 -8.40
C TYR A 79 -8.31 8.29 -8.39
N ASN A 80 -9.21 7.40 -8.81
CA ASN A 80 -10.64 7.69 -8.90
C ASN A 80 -11.37 7.69 -7.55
N ASN A 81 -10.87 6.94 -6.56
CA ASN A 81 -11.54 6.78 -5.25
C ASN A 81 -10.84 7.54 -4.11
N GLY A 82 -9.60 7.99 -4.32
CA GLY A 82 -8.75 8.65 -3.34
C GLY A 82 -7.64 9.45 -4.00
N GLY A 83 -8.00 10.37 -4.91
CA GLY A 83 -7.05 11.14 -5.73
C GLY A 83 -5.90 11.77 -4.94
N GLU A 84 -6.18 12.37 -3.78
CA GLU A 84 -5.16 12.95 -2.90
C GLU A 84 -4.15 11.91 -2.40
N LEU A 85 -4.60 10.68 -2.11
CA LEU A 85 -3.72 9.58 -1.73
C LEU A 85 -2.89 9.09 -2.91
N ALA A 86 -3.46 9.07 -4.11
CA ALA A 86 -2.70 8.73 -5.32
C ALA A 86 -1.59 9.75 -5.58
N ASP A 87 -1.90 11.05 -5.48
CA ASP A 87 -0.92 12.12 -5.60
C ASP A 87 0.16 12.03 -4.52
N ALA A 88 -0.23 11.75 -3.27
CA ALA A 88 0.72 11.53 -2.17
C ALA A 88 1.65 10.34 -2.44
N LEU A 89 1.13 9.20 -2.92
CA LEU A 89 1.95 8.03 -3.27
C LEU A 89 2.94 8.36 -4.38
N ILE A 90 2.53 9.13 -5.40
CA ILE A 90 3.43 9.60 -6.44
C ILE A 90 4.55 10.44 -5.82
N LEU A 91 4.22 11.46 -5.04
CA LEU A 91 5.21 12.34 -4.40
C LEU A 91 6.18 11.57 -3.49
N LEU A 92 5.67 10.62 -2.70
CA LEU A 92 6.49 9.74 -1.87
C LEU A 92 7.45 8.91 -2.73
N ALA A 93 6.96 8.29 -3.81
CA ALA A 93 7.79 7.52 -4.72
C ALA A 93 8.87 8.37 -5.40
N LEU A 94 8.52 9.58 -5.82
CA LEU A 94 9.46 10.55 -6.38
C LEU A 94 10.56 10.90 -5.37
N SER A 95 10.19 11.16 -4.12
CA SER A 95 11.15 11.51 -3.05
C SER A 95 12.15 10.41 -2.72
N LYS A 96 11.79 9.14 -2.98
CA LYS A 96 12.66 7.97 -2.75
C LYS A 96 13.39 7.49 -4.01
N SER A 97 13.06 8.04 -5.18
CA SER A 97 13.69 7.64 -6.44
C SER A 97 15.14 8.14 -6.52
N LYS A 98 16.05 7.22 -6.86
CA LYS A 98 17.47 7.56 -7.10
C LYS A 98 17.72 8.18 -8.48
N LYS A 99 16.69 8.30 -9.33
CA LYS A 99 16.81 8.82 -10.70
C LYS A 99 16.65 10.34 -10.82
N GLY A 100 16.38 11.06 -9.72
CA GLY A 100 16.10 12.50 -9.73
C GLY A 100 14.93 12.83 -10.66
N TYR A 101 14.96 13.97 -11.35
CA TYR A 101 13.85 14.40 -12.24
C TYR A 101 13.52 13.42 -13.37
N LYS A 102 14.44 12.52 -13.75
CA LYS A 102 14.21 11.55 -14.84
C LYS A 102 13.11 10.55 -14.52
N VAL A 103 12.76 10.38 -13.24
CA VAL A 103 11.64 9.54 -12.83
C VAL A 103 10.29 10.08 -13.33
N LEU A 104 10.18 11.39 -13.63
CA LEU A 104 8.94 12.04 -14.09
C LEU A 104 8.50 11.60 -15.49
N ILE A 105 9.30 10.80 -16.18
CA ILE A 105 8.98 10.19 -17.47
C ILE A 105 9.04 8.65 -17.41
N ASP A 106 9.16 8.08 -16.21
CA ASP A 106 9.34 6.65 -15.98
C ASP A 106 8.26 6.14 -15.02
N ALA A 107 7.04 5.97 -15.56
CA ALA A 107 5.90 5.48 -14.81
C ALA A 107 6.17 4.10 -14.17
N ASP A 108 6.98 3.26 -14.81
CA ASP A 108 7.36 1.94 -14.28
C ASP A 108 8.23 2.05 -13.04
N GLU A 109 9.17 2.99 -12.99
CA GLU A 109 9.94 3.24 -11.77
C GLU A 109 9.05 3.73 -10.62
N ILE A 110 8.13 4.66 -10.88
CA ILE A 110 7.22 5.18 -9.85
C ILE A 110 6.39 4.03 -9.26
N ILE A 111 5.76 3.22 -10.12
CA ILE A 111 4.97 2.08 -9.69
C ILE A 111 5.82 1.08 -8.93
N LYS A 112 7.02 0.76 -9.42
CA LYS A 112 7.93 -0.15 -8.72
C LYS A 112 8.27 0.36 -7.33
N VAL A 113 8.57 1.64 -7.16
CA VAL A 113 8.87 2.22 -5.85
C VAL A 113 7.65 2.08 -4.92
N ILE A 114 6.45 2.43 -5.37
CA ILE A 114 5.21 2.26 -4.60
C ILE A 114 5.02 0.80 -4.19
N GLU A 115 5.19 -0.15 -5.12
CA GLU A 115 5.04 -1.57 -4.87
C GLU A 115 6.01 -2.12 -3.83
N GLU A 116 7.27 -1.70 -3.89
CA GLU A 116 8.30 -2.18 -2.97
C GLU A 116 8.12 -1.62 -1.56
N TYR A 117 7.63 -0.38 -1.44
CA TYR A 117 7.26 0.18 -0.14
C TYR A 117 5.96 -0.43 0.39
N ALA A 118 4.94 -0.67 -0.44
CA ALA A 118 3.74 -1.41 -0.03
C ALA A 118 4.09 -2.79 0.52
N ASN A 119 4.96 -3.51 -0.18
CA ASN A 119 5.44 -4.81 0.25
C ASN A 119 6.23 -4.73 1.58
N GLY A 120 7.04 -3.70 1.78
CA GLY A 120 7.71 -3.46 3.06
C GLY A 120 6.76 -3.16 4.21
N GLY A 121 5.74 -2.33 3.98
CA GLY A 121 4.72 -2.05 4.98
C GLY A 121 3.88 -3.27 5.32
N PHE A 122 3.53 -4.11 4.35
CA PHE A 122 2.86 -5.39 4.63
C PHE A 122 3.68 -6.31 5.54
N GLU A 123 5.00 -6.36 5.40
CA GLU A 123 5.85 -7.13 6.31
C GLU A 123 5.86 -6.55 7.73
N ILE A 124 5.79 -5.23 7.89
CA ILE A 124 5.70 -4.57 9.20
C ILE A 124 4.36 -4.93 9.86
N ILE A 125 3.26 -4.74 9.12
CA ILE A 125 1.91 -5.10 9.58
C ILE A 125 1.87 -6.57 9.98
N GLN A 126 2.43 -7.47 9.17
CA GLN A 126 2.49 -8.89 9.47
C GLN A 126 3.35 -9.21 10.69
N SER A 127 4.41 -8.44 10.97
CA SER A 127 5.19 -8.61 12.20
C SER A 127 4.35 -8.26 13.43
N LYS A 128 3.67 -7.11 13.40
CA LYS A 128 2.79 -6.67 14.49
C LYS A 128 1.67 -7.67 14.76
N LEU A 129 1.03 -8.20 13.72
CA LEU A 129 0.00 -9.23 13.86
C LEU A 129 0.51 -10.58 14.37
N ARG A 130 1.80 -10.89 14.20
CA ARG A 130 2.40 -12.10 14.78
C ARG A 130 2.72 -11.93 16.27
N GLU A 131 3.03 -10.71 16.69
CA GLU A 131 3.26 -10.36 18.09
C GLU A 131 1.94 -10.26 18.85
N ASP A 132 0.95 -9.60 18.24
CA ASP A 132 -0.41 -9.45 18.75
C ASP A 132 -1.41 -9.46 17.58
N ASP A 133 -2.15 -10.56 17.45
CA ASP A 133 -3.16 -10.74 16.41
C ASP A 133 -4.31 -9.72 16.49
N SER A 134 -4.47 -9.07 17.64
CA SER A 134 -5.47 -8.05 17.90
C SER A 134 -4.97 -6.61 17.77
N TYR A 135 -3.69 -6.40 17.43
CA TYR A 135 -3.05 -5.08 17.41
C TYR A 135 -3.84 -4.05 16.60
N PHE A 136 -4.30 -4.43 15.40
CA PHE A 136 -5.11 -3.55 14.53
C PHE A 136 -6.63 -3.69 14.74
N ASN A 137 -7.09 -4.29 15.84
CA ASN A 137 -8.51 -4.32 16.21
C ASN A 137 -8.97 -3.02 16.89
N ASN A 138 -8.04 -2.12 17.21
CA ASN A 138 -8.32 -0.75 17.63
C ASN A 138 -8.11 0.20 16.42
N PRO A 139 -9.11 1.00 16.01
CA PRO A 139 -8.94 2.03 14.98
C PRO A 139 -7.77 2.99 15.28
N ASP A 140 -7.52 3.25 16.56
CA ASP A 140 -6.49 4.18 17.01
C ASP A 140 -5.09 3.55 17.03
N ALA A 141 -4.95 2.22 16.96
CA ALA A 141 -3.65 1.57 16.91
C ALA A 141 -2.80 2.06 15.72
N PHE A 142 -3.45 2.53 14.66
CA PHE A 142 -2.79 3.19 13.53
C PHE A 142 -2.21 4.55 13.91
N ILE A 143 -2.96 5.39 14.64
CA ILE A 143 -2.48 6.70 15.09
C ILE A 143 -1.41 6.50 16.16
N GLU A 144 -1.61 5.56 17.08
CA GLU A 144 -0.67 5.19 18.12
C GLU A 144 0.67 4.75 17.51
N GLU A 145 0.68 3.94 16.45
CA GLU A 145 1.93 3.57 15.74
C GLU A 145 2.66 4.80 15.17
N LEU A 146 1.92 5.78 14.63
CA LEU A 146 2.50 7.02 14.14
C LEU A 146 3.00 7.92 15.27
N LEU A 147 2.30 7.98 16.40
CA LEU A 147 2.59 8.84 17.56
C LEU A 147 3.70 8.29 18.46
N GLU A 148 3.84 6.97 18.56
CA GLU A 148 4.87 6.31 19.37
C GLU A 148 6.27 6.40 18.75
N ARG A 149 6.38 6.92 17.52
CA ARG A 149 7.67 7.30 16.94
C ARG A 149 8.26 8.46 17.74
N LYS A 150 9.14 8.14 18.68
CA LYS A 150 10.08 9.11 19.22
C LYS A 150 10.99 9.55 18.08
N ASP A 151 11.20 10.86 17.96
CA ASP A 151 12.15 11.43 17.01
C ASP A 151 13.52 10.75 17.21
N ASP A 152 14.00 10.06 16.17
CA ASP A 152 15.39 9.59 16.06
C ASP A 152 16.30 10.72 15.57
#